data_AF-A0A453KM56-F1
#
_entry.id   AF-A0A453KM56-F1
#
_cell.length_a   1.000
_cell.length_b   1.000
_cell.length_c   1.000
_cell.angle_alpha   90.00
_cell.angle_beta   90.00
_cell.angle_gamma   90.00
#
_symmetry.space_group_name_H-M   'P 1'
#
loop_
_entity.id
_entity.type
_entity.pdbx_description
1 polymer ?
#
loop_
_entity_poly.entity_id
_entity_poly.type
_entity_poly.pdbx_seq_one_letter_code
_entity_poly.pdbx_strand_id
1 'polypeptide(L)'
;MERSFARMDAEVTASGGGDSASCRCEANKCDHVGSTAVVAVVGEQRVLVANCGDSRAVLCRDGAPVVLSSDHKPDRPDELERIEAAGGRVIFWEGARVLGVLAMSRAIGDGYLKPFVTAVPEVTVTDRAAGDECLILASDGLWDVVNNETACEVARACLRRGRDRWCAEAAAMLTKLALTKNSSDNISVVVVDLRPRNHL
;
A
#
# COMPACT_ATOMS: atom_id res chain seq x y z
N MET A 1 -8.98 -3.71 -12.27
CA MET A 1 -8.46 -2.87 -11.17
C MET A 1 -8.21 -1.45 -11.66
N GLU A 2 -7.47 -1.23 -12.75
CA GLU A 2 -7.16 0.11 -13.30
C GLU A 2 -8.37 1.07 -13.44
N ARG A 3 -9.49 0.60 -14.01
CA ARG A 3 -10.71 1.43 -14.12
C ARG A 3 -11.23 1.95 -12.77
N SER A 4 -11.07 1.17 -11.70
CA SER A 4 -11.49 1.57 -10.36
C SER A 4 -10.61 2.68 -9.80
N PHE A 5 -9.28 2.57 -9.99
CA PHE A 5 -8.34 3.61 -9.58
C PHE A 5 -8.54 4.90 -10.37
N ALA A 6 -8.69 4.80 -11.70
CA ALA A 6 -8.96 5.95 -12.56
C ALA A 6 -10.29 6.65 -12.20
N ARG A 7 -11.34 5.89 -11.90
CA ARG A 7 -12.62 6.45 -11.46
C ARG A 7 -12.48 7.16 -10.12
N MET A 8 -11.81 6.56 -9.15
CA MET A 8 -11.60 7.18 -7.83
C MET A 8 -10.75 8.45 -7.94
N ASP A 9 -9.69 8.43 -8.75
CA ASP A 9 -8.85 9.59 -9.02
C ASP A 9 -9.65 10.71 -9.70
N ALA A 10 -10.52 10.37 -10.66
CA ALA A 10 -11.42 11.33 -11.28
C ALA A 10 -12.43 11.91 -10.27
N GLU A 11 -13.02 11.11 -9.37
CA GLU A 11 -13.95 11.60 -8.35
C GLU A 11 -13.25 12.57 -7.37
N VAL A 12 -12.03 12.26 -6.93
CA VAL A 12 -11.24 13.11 -6.02
C VAL A 12 -10.81 14.40 -6.69
N THR A 13 -10.35 14.35 -7.95
CA THR A 13 -9.84 15.53 -8.68
C THR A 13 -10.94 16.36 -9.35
N ALA A 14 -12.12 15.78 -9.63
CA ALA A 14 -13.24 16.48 -10.27
C ALA A 14 -14.14 17.26 -9.30
N SER A 15 -13.86 17.27 -8.00
CA SER A 15 -14.67 17.92 -6.94
C SER A 15 -14.72 19.47 -7.01
N GLY A 16 -14.57 20.06 -8.21
CA GLY A 16 -14.78 21.48 -8.51
C GLY A 16 -16.10 21.82 -9.22
N GLY A 17 -17.07 20.90 -9.33
CA GLY A 17 -18.38 21.23 -9.94
C GLY A 17 -19.45 20.15 -9.80
N GLY A 18 -20.23 20.18 -8.71
CA GLY A 18 -21.49 19.42 -8.58
C GLY A 18 -21.73 18.80 -7.20
N ASP A 19 -22.71 19.35 -6.48
CA ASP A 19 -23.46 18.84 -5.31
C ASP A 19 -22.71 18.11 -4.18
N SER A 20 -22.13 18.96 -3.32
CA SER A 20 -21.96 18.84 -1.85
C SER A 20 -22.13 17.46 -1.19
N ALA A 21 -21.02 16.72 -1.08
CA ALA A 21 -20.69 16.16 0.23
C ALA A 21 -20.17 17.34 1.09
N SER A 22 -20.88 17.65 2.17
CA SER A 22 -20.55 18.72 3.12
C SER A 22 -19.25 18.40 3.87
N CYS A 23 -18.11 18.60 3.22
CA CYS A 23 -16.86 18.83 3.93
C CYS A 23 -16.95 20.23 4.54
N ARG A 24 -16.70 20.34 5.85
CA ARG A 24 -16.56 21.65 6.54
C ARG A 24 -15.27 22.41 6.18
N CYS A 25 -14.51 21.92 5.21
CA CYS A 25 -13.40 22.66 4.63
C CYS A 25 -13.99 23.73 3.69
N GLU A 26 -13.74 25.00 3.99
CA GLU A 26 -14.09 26.12 3.10
C GLU A 26 -13.60 25.82 1.68
N ALA A 27 -14.42 26.19 0.69
CA ALA A 27 -14.34 25.84 -0.73
C ALA A 27 -13.08 26.32 -1.46
N ASN A 28 -11.91 25.88 -1.00
CA ASN A 28 -10.67 25.87 -1.74
C ASN A 28 -10.51 24.46 -2.29
N LYS A 29 -10.29 24.31 -3.59
CA LYS A 29 -9.91 23.03 -4.22
C LYS A 29 -8.81 22.38 -3.38
N CYS A 30 -9.12 21.27 -2.72
CA CYS A 30 -8.12 20.45 -2.06
C CYS A 30 -7.38 19.59 -3.10
N ASP A 31 -6.77 20.23 -4.11
CA ASP A 31 -5.95 19.55 -5.11
C ASP A 31 -4.69 18.93 -4.47
N HIS A 32 -4.36 19.31 -3.23
CA HIS A 32 -3.21 18.82 -2.45
C HIS A 32 -3.48 17.56 -1.62
N VAL A 33 -4.67 16.96 -1.73
CA VAL A 33 -5.00 15.74 -0.98
C VAL A 33 -4.85 14.53 -1.88
N GLY A 34 -4.19 13.51 -1.36
CA GLY A 34 -4.07 12.23 -2.02
C GLY A 34 -3.89 11.09 -1.03
N SER A 35 -3.87 9.87 -1.55
CA SER A 35 -3.70 8.66 -0.77
C SER A 35 -3.05 7.56 -1.59
N THR A 36 -2.30 6.69 -0.89
CA THR A 36 -1.90 5.40 -1.44
C THR A 36 -3.09 4.45 -1.47
N ALA A 37 -2.99 3.41 -2.30
CA ALA A 37 -3.91 2.30 -2.27
C ALA A 37 -3.19 1.00 -2.61
N VAL A 38 -3.13 0.09 -1.64
CA VAL A 38 -2.81 -1.32 -1.86
C VAL A 38 -4.06 -2.15 -1.62
N VAL A 39 -4.49 -2.90 -2.63
CA VAL A 39 -5.73 -3.67 -2.62
C VAL A 39 -5.43 -5.12 -2.98
N ALA A 40 -5.93 -6.05 -2.16
CA ALA A 40 -5.85 -7.47 -2.45
C ALA A 40 -7.23 -8.09 -2.67
N VAL A 41 -7.39 -8.85 -3.75
CA VAL A 41 -8.54 -9.72 -4.00
C VAL A 41 -8.07 -11.16 -3.81
N VAL A 42 -8.56 -11.81 -2.77
CA VAL A 42 -8.17 -13.18 -2.39
C VAL A 42 -9.24 -14.15 -2.89
N GLY A 43 -8.90 -14.94 -3.91
CA GLY A 43 -9.72 -16.04 -4.40
C GLY A 43 -9.24 -17.41 -3.89
N GLU A 44 -9.95 -18.47 -4.29
CA GLU A 44 -9.58 -19.85 -3.93
C GLU A 44 -8.24 -20.28 -4.56
N GLN A 45 -8.01 -19.90 -5.83
CA GLN A 45 -6.85 -20.32 -6.60
C GLN A 45 -5.78 -19.23 -6.75
N ARG A 46 -6.15 -17.96 -6.58
CA ARG A 46 -5.29 -16.82 -6.92
C ARG A 46 -5.46 -15.67 -5.95
N VAL A 47 -4.38 -14.93 -5.75
CA VAL A 47 -4.37 -13.63 -5.08
C VAL A 47 -4.02 -12.58 -6.12
N LEU A 48 -4.85 -11.56 -6.25
CA LEU A 48 -4.58 -10.39 -7.09
C LEU A 48 -4.26 -9.20 -6.20
N VAL A 49 -3.15 -8.52 -6.46
CA VAL A 49 -2.78 -7.30 -5.74
C VAL A 49 -2.70 -6.15 -6.74
N ALA A 50 -3.33 -5.01 -6.42
CA ALA A 50 -3.11 -3.75 -7.12
C ALA A 50 -2.50 -2.75 -6.14
N ASN A 51 -1.37 -2.14 -6.49
CA ASN A 51 -0.71 -1.12 -5.70
C ASN A 51 -0.59 0.19 -6.46
N CYS A 52 -0.88 1.31 -5.79
CA CYS A 52 -0.62 2.67 -6.25
C CYS A 52 -0.14 3.48 -5.03
N GLY A 53 1.17 3.65 -4.89
CA GLY A 53 1.80 4.25 -3.71
C GLY A 53 2.93 3.41 -3.14
N ASP A 54 3.31 3.68 -1.89
CA ASP A 54 4.35 2.99 -1.14
C ASP A 54 3.83 2.17 0.06
N SER A 55 2.51 2.03 0.19
CA SER A 55 1.94 0.88 0.90
C SER A 55 2.35 -0.41 0.18
N ARG A 56 2.48 -1.52 0.92
CA ARG A 56 2.99 -2.79 0.37
C ARG A 56 2.18 -4.00 0.81
N ALA A 57 2.08 -4.98 -0.09
CA ALA A 57 1.55 -6.31 0.14
C ALA A 57 2.65 -7.37 0.06
N VAL A 58 2.74 -8.21 1.09
CA VAL A 58 3.71 -9.31 1.21
C VAL A 58 2.98 -10.60 1.58
N LEU A 59 3.19 -11.64 0.78
CA LEU A 59 2.72 -13.00 1.03
C LEU A 59 3.80 -13.78 1.81
N CYS A 60 3.42 -14.44 2.88
CA CYS A 60 4.26 -15.42 3.56
C CYS A 60 3.99 -16.81 2.98
N ARG A 61 4.99 -17.40 2.32
CA ARG A 61 4.93 -18.75 1.73
C ARG A 61 6.09 -19.58 2.26
N ASP A 62 5.77 -20.73 2.86
CA ASP A 62 6.75 -21.64 3.46
C ASP A 62 7.71 -20.95 4.45
N GLY A 63 7.21 -19.94 5.16
CA GLY A 63 7.96 -19.10 6.09
C GLY A 63 8.82 -18.00 5.46
N ALA A 64 8.82 -17.85 4.13
CA ALA A 64 9.58 -16.82 3.42
C ALA A 64 8.66 -15.74 2.82
N PRO A 65 9.12 -14.48 2.74
CA PRO A 65 8.36 -13.42 2.09
C PRO A 65 8.39 -13.53 0.57
N VAL A 66 7.21 -13.41 -0.05
CA VAL A 66 7.00 -13.23 -1.48
C VAL A 66 6.35 -11.86 -1.66
N VAL A 67 7.10 -10.91 -2.20
CA VAL A 67 6.65 -9.52 -2.38
C VAL A 67 5.64 -9.46 -3.52
N LEU A 68 4.41 -9.03 -3.24
CA LEU A 68 3.32 -8.98 -4.23
C LEU A 68 3.10 -7.58 -4.83
N SER A 69 3.76 -6.56 -4.29
CA SER A 69 3.75 -5.19 -4.82
C SER A 69 5.11 -4.52 -4.65
N SER A 70 5.48 -3.69 -5.61
CA SER A 70 6.64 -2.80 -5.48
C SER A 70 6.18 -1.41 -5.06
N ASP A 71 6.93 -0.77 -4.17
CA ASP A 71 6.66 0.61 -3.75
C ASP A 71 6.95 1.56 -4.91
N HIS A 72 6.06 2.53 -5.10
CA HIS A 72 6.24 3.57 -6.10
C HIS A 72 7.06 4.72 -5.51
N LYS A 73 8.36 4.48 -5.29
CA LYS A 73 9.29 5.51 -4.81
C LYS A 73 9.82 6.34 -6.00
N PRO A 74 9.99 7.67 -5.87
CA PRO A 74 10.40 8.53 -6.99
C PRO A 74 11.78 8.23 -7.57
N ASP A 75 12.68 7.64 -6.78
CA ASP A 75 14.01 7.20 -7.19
C ASP A 75 14.05 5.77 -7.76
N ARG A 76 12.90 5.08 -7.84
CA ARG A 76 12.81 3.79 -8.56
C ARG A 76 13.11 4.06 -10.04
N PRO A 77 14.03 3.32 -10.70
CA PRO A 77 14.56 3.73 -12.00
C PRO A 77 13.51 4.02 -13.09
N ASP A 78 12.48 3.18 -13.19
CA ASP A 78 11.38 3.34 -14.14
C ASP A 78 10.46 4.53 -13.80
N GLU A 79 10.22 4.79 -12.51
CA GLU A 79 9.41 5.93 -12.07
C GLU A 79 10.17 7.25 -12.22
N LEU A 80 11.47 7.26 -11.92
CA LEU A 80 12.35 8.40 -12.15
C LEU A 80 12.34 8.80 -13.63
N GLU A 81 12.57 7.83 -14.52
CA GLU A 81 12.52 8.04 -15.97
C GLU A 81 11.15 8.59 -16.40
N ARG A 82 10.05 8.00 -15.89
CA ARG A 82 8.69 8.47 -16.19
C ARG A 82 8.46 9.92 -15.75
N ILE A 83 8.92 10.30 -14.55
CA ILE A 83 8.78 11.65 -14.00
C ILE A 83 9.57 12.66 -14.83
N GLU A 84 10.83 12.34 -15.15
CA GLU A 84 11.72 13.23 -15.92
C GLU A 84 11.27 13.37 -17.38
N ALA A 85 10.79 12.28 -18.01
CA ALA A 85 10.23 12.31 -19.36
C ALA A 85 8.96 13.18 -19.45
N ALA A 86 8.21 13.32 -18.35
CA ALA A 86 7.06 14.22 -18.25
C ALA A 86 7.46 15.69 -17.97
N GLY A 87 8.76 16.00 -17.84
CA GLY A 87 9.30 17.32 -17.50
C GLY A 87 9.37 17.60 -15.99
N GLY A 88 9.15 16.59 -15.15
CA GLY A 88 9.25 16.67 -13.71
C GLY A 88 10.70 16.54 -13.22
N ARG A 89 10.88 16.60 -11.91
CA ARG A 89 12.17 16.39 -11.25
C ARG A 89 11.98 15.57 -9.98
N VAL A 90 12.95 14.75 -9.65
CA VAL A 90 13.07 14.10 -8.34
C VAL A 90 14.14 14.84 -7.55
N ILE A 91 13.77 15.32 -6.36
CA ILE A 91 14.65 16.10 -5.49
C ILE A 91 14.83 15.32 -4.19
N PHE A 92 16.08 15.16 -3.76
CA PHE A 92 16.41 14.51 -2.49
C PHE A 92 16.29 15.52 -1.34
N TRP A 93 15.18 15.46 -0.62
CA TRP A 93 14.90 16.28 0.56
C TRP A 93 14.26 15.38 1.63
N GLU A 94 15.09 14.87 2.54
CA GLU A 94 14.68 13.82 3.51
C GLU A 94 14.07 12.59 2.80
N GLY A 95 14.72 12.15 1.73
CA GLY A 95 14.23 11.11 0.81
C GLY A 95 13.96 11.65 -0.60
N ALA A 96 13.77 10.75 -1.56
CA ALA A 96 13.43 11.11 -2.93
C ALA A 96 11.99 11.62 -3.01
N ARG A 97 11.79 12.82 -3.56
CA ARG A 97 10.47 13.45 -3.66
C ARG A 97 10.19 14.00 -5.05
N VAL A 98 8.97 13.78 -5.56
CA VAL A 98 8.48 14.39 -6.80
C VAL A 98 8.36 15.90 -6.59
N LEU A 99 9.11 16.67 -7.38
CA LEU A 99 9.25 18.12 -7.28
C LEU A 99 9.67 18.60 -5.87
N GLY A 100 10.31 17.75 -5.07
CA GLY A 100 10.65 18.06 -3.68
C GLY A 100 9.48 18.00 -2.70
N VAL A 101 8.29 17.59 -3.16
CA VAL A 101 7.05 17.63 -2.35
C VAL A 101 6.65 16.23 -1.86
N LEU A 102 6.28 15.33 -2.76
CA LEU A 102 5.67 14.04 -2.41
C LEU A 102 6.68 12.89 -2.48
N ALA A 103 6.77 12.07 -1.44
CA ALA A 103 7.74 10.98 -1.29
C ALA A 103 7.37 9.69 -2.05
N MET A 104 6.37 9.76 -2.93
CA MET A 104 5.91 8.66 -3.77
C MET A 104 5.59 9.18 -5.17
N SER A 105 5.76 8.33 -6.18
CA SER A 105 5.57 8.68 -7.58
C SER A 105 4.18 8.37 -8.11
N ARG A 106 3.37 7.62 -7.36
CA ARG A 106 1.98 7.28 -7.71
C ARG A 106 1.06 7.42 -6.51
N ALA A 107 -0.11 8.01 -6.73
CA ALA A 107 -1.14 8.22 -5.71
C ALA A 107 -2.49 8.48 -6.38
N ILE A 108 -3.58 8.20 -5.66
CA ILE A 108 -4.92 8.66 -6.01
C ILE A 108 -5.08 10.08 -5.45
N GLY A 109 -5.57 11.02 -6.25
CA GLY A 109 -5.62 12.44 -5.88
C GLY A 109 -4.34 13.16 -6.31
N ASP A 110 -3.81 14.02 -5.44
CA ASP A 110 -2.62 14.85 -5.68
C ASP A 110 -2.66 15.58 -7.02
N GLY A 111 -3.82 16.16 -7.36
CA GLY A 111 -4.11 16.75 -8.66
C GLY A 111 -3.07 17.79 -9.11
N TYR A 112 -2.54 18.56 -8.17
CA TYR A 112 -1.50 19.57 -8.42
C TYR A 112 -0.15 19.01 -8.88
N LEU A 113 0.13 17.72 -8.63
CA LEU A 113 1.35 17.04 -9.05
C LEU A 113 1.17 16.21 -10.32
N LYS A 114 -0.02 16.19 -10.91
CA LYS A 114 -0.22 15.57 -12.22
C LYS A 114 0.46 16.43 -13.31
N PRO A 115 1.14 15.82 -14.30
CA PRO A 115 1.15 14.39 -14.63
C PRO A 115 2.29 13.58 -13.98
N PHE A 116 3.12 14.17 -13.11
CA PHE A 116 4.28 13.51 -12.50
C PHE A 116 3.86 12.40 -11.53
N VAL A 117 2.82 12.66 -10.73
CA VAL A 117 2.17 11.67 -9.89
C VAL A 117 0.95 11.11 -10.63
N THR A 118 0.92 9.80 -10.83
CA THR A 118 -0.17 9.11 -11.56
C THR A 118 -0.95 8.18 -10.64
N ALA A 119 -2.24 7.97 -10.94
CA ALA A 119 -3.10 7.02 -10.22
C ALA A 119 -3.15 5.63 -10.88
N VAL A 120 -2.20 5.32 -11.78
CA VAL A 120 -2.14 4.03 -12.49
C VAL A 120 -1.53 2.97 -11.56
N PRO A 121 -2.29 1.95 -11.15
CA PRO A 121 -1.77 0.91 -10.27
C PRO A 121 -0.91 -0.10 -11.03
N GLU A 122 0.05 -0.70 -10.34
CA GLU A 122 0.66 -1.96 -10.76
C GLU A 122 -0.14 -3.15 -10.24
N VAL A 123 -0.44 -4.11 -11.11
CA VAL A 123 -1.27 -5.27 -10.78
C VAL A 123 -0.45 -6.56 -10.90
N THR A 124 -0.43 -7.36 -9.83
CA THR A 124 0.16 -8.70 -9.82
C THR A 124 -0.94 -9.75 -9.63
N VAL A 125 -0.73 -10.93 -10.24
CA VAL A 125 -1.59 -12.10 -10.08
C VAL A 125 -0.71 -13.26 -9.68
N THR A 126 -0.96 -13.81 -8.49
CA THR A 126 -0.15 -14.89 -7.91
C THR A 126 -1.03 -16.10 -7.69
N ASP A 127 -0.64 -17.26 -8.23
CA ASP A 127 -1.30 -18.53 -7.94
C ASP A 127 -1.04 -18.93 -6.48
N ARG A 128 -2.11 -19.38 -5.83
CA ARG A 128 -2.03 -19.87 -4.45
C ARG A 128 -1.36 -21.23 -4.41
N ALA A 129 -0.61 -21.45 -3.35
CA ALA A 129 0.08 -22.70 -3.07
C ALA A 129 -0.28 -23.21 -1.68
N ALA A 130 -0.12 -24.51 -1.45
CA ALA A 130 -0.36 -25.13 -0.14
C ALA A 130 0.52 -24.53 0.98
N GLY A 131 1.68 -23.99 0.62
CA GLY A 131 2.61 -23.31 1.52
C GLY A 131 2.21 -21.87 1.89
N ASP A 132 1.12 -21.32 1.32
CA ASP A 132 0.67 -19.96 1.64
C ASP A 132 0.12 -19.89 3.08
N GLU A 133 0.84 -19.18 3.95
CA GLU A 133 0.47 -19.04 5.36
C GLU A 133 -0.41 -17.81 5.58
N CYS A 134 0.03 -16.63 5.11
CA CYS A 134 -0.75 -15.39 5.24
C CYS A 134 -0.34 -14.31 4.26
N LEU A 135 -1.23 -13.34 4.07
CA LEU A 135 -0.98 -12.10 3.34
C LEU A 135 -0.98 -10.92 4.32
N ILE A 136 0.02 -10.05 4.20
CA ILE A 136 0.17 -8.83 5.00
C ILE A 136 0.06 -7.64 4.05
N LEU A 137 -0.87 -6.73 4.33
CA LEU A 137 -0.94 -5.41 3.69
C LEU A 137 -0.68 -4.37 4.76
N ALA A 138 0.20 -3.41 4.50
CA ALA A 138 0.43 -2.32 5.44
C ALA A 138 0.91 -1.04 4.76
N SER A 139 0.74 0.08 5.48
CA SER A 139 1.39 1.35 5.14
C SER A 139 2.90 1.29 5.37
N ASP A 140 3.61 2.23 4.76
CA ASP A 140 5.03 2.52 4.99
C ASP A 140 5.38 2.74 6.47
N GLY A 141 4.46 3.26 7.28
CA GLY A 141 4.63 3.28 8.74
C GLY A 141 5.04 1.94 9.37
N LEU A 142 4.67 0.79 8.77
CA LEU A 142 5.25 -0.52 9.11
C LEU A 142 6.58 -0.76 8.36
N TRP A 143 6.54 -0.65 7.03
CA TRP A 143 7.60 -1.13 6.14
C TRP A 143 8.92 -0.34 6.20
N ASP A 144 8.87 0.91 6.66
CA ASP A 144 10.06 1.76 6.85
C ASP A 144 10.96 1.26 7.98
N VAL A 145 10.39 0.53 8.95
CA VAL A 145 11.14 0.05 10.13
C VAL A 145 11.12 -1.47 10.30
N VAL A 146 10.20 -2.18 9.64
CA VAL A 146 10.09 -3.64 9.65
C VAL A 146 10.29 -4.19 8.25
N ASN A 147 11.32 -5.02 8.07
CA ASN A 147 11.54 -5.72 6.79
C ASN A 147 10.55 -6.89 6.59
N ASN A 148 10.47 -7.35 5.35
CA ASN A 148 9.49 -8.36 4.92
C ASN A 148 9.65 -9.69 5.70
N GLU A 149 10.88 -10.10 5.95
CA GLU A 149 11.23 -11.33 6.67
C GLU A 149 10.72 -11.28 8.11
N THR A 150 11.06 -10.21 8.84
CA THR A 150 10.62 -10.01 10.23
C THR A 150 9.08 -9.95 10.31
N ALA A 151 8.44 -9.26 9.36
CA ALA A 151 6.99 -9.18 9.33
C ALA A 151 6.34 -10.57 9.15
N CYS A 152 6.86 -11.37 8.23
CA CYS A 152 6.40 -12.75 8.00
C CYS A 152 6.61 -13.63 9.23
N GLU A 153 7.77 -13.54 9.88
CA GLU A 153 8.09 -14.30 11.10
C GLU A 153 7.13 -13.98 12.25
N VAL A 154 6.89 -12.69 12.52
CA VAL A 154 5.98 -12.23 13.58
C VAL A 154 4.55 -12.67 13.30
N ALA A 155 4.06 -12.43 12.08
CA ALA A 155 2.72 -12.85 11.69
C ALA A 155 2.55 -14.35 11.90
N ARG A 156 3.44 -15.16 11.29
CA ARG A 156 3.45 -16.62 11.38
C ARG A 156 3.50 -17.15 12.82
N ALA A 157 4.30 -16.53 13.69
CA ALA A 157 4.37 -16.91 15.10
C ALA A 157 3.02 -16.72 15.81
N CYS A 158 2.29 -15.64 15.54
CA CYS A 158 0.94 -15.43 16.01
C CYS A 158 -0.03 -16.47 15.44
N LEU A 159 0.07 -16.78 14.14
CA LEU A 159 -0.84 -17.71 13.49
C LEU A 159 -0.73 -19.15 13.98
N ARG A 160 0.47 -19.58 14.38
CA ARG A 160 0.71 -20.94 14.92
C ARG A 160 0.08 -21.18 16.28
N ARG A 161 -0.24 -20.12 17.02
CA ARG A 161 -0.86 -20.25 18.35
C ARG A 161 -2.31 -20.71 18.29
N GLY A 162 -2.97 -20.65 17.12
CA GLY A 162 -4.26 -21.31 16.87
C GLY A 162 -5.42 -20.84 17.76
N ARG A 163 -5.45 -19.56 18.15
CA ARG A 163 -6.49 -18.98 19.03
C ARG A 163 -7.49 -18.14 18.25
N ASP A 164 -8.65 -17.86 18.84
CA ASP A 164 -9.58 -16.84 18.33
C ASP A 164 -8.85 -15.49 18.15
N ARG A 165 -9.10 -14.82 17.01
CA ARG A 165 -8.54 -13.49 16.66
C ARG A 165 -7.02 -13.40 16.41
N TRP A 166 -6.34 -14.51 16.16
CA TRP A 166 -4.94 -14.59 15.72
C TRP A 166 -4.51 -13.63 14.59
N CYS A 167 -5.35 -13.34 13.59
CA CYS A 167 -5.02 -12.33 12.57
C CYS A 167 -4.99 -10.91 13.16
N ALA A 168 -5.92 -10.57 14.05
CA ALA A 168 -5.92 -9.29 14.74
C ALA A 168 -4.75 -9.17 15.72
N GLU A 169 -4.38 -10.27 16.40
CA GLU A 169 -3.18 -10.33 17.24
C GLU A 169 -1.91 -10.12 16.39
N ALA A 170 -1.80 -10.77 15.22
CA ALA A 170 -0.69 -10.60 14.30
C ALA A 170 -0.56 -9.14 13.83
N ALA A 171 -1.66 -8.53 13.39
CA ALA A 171 -1.70 -7.12 12.99
C ALA A 171 -1.26 -6.19 14.15
N ALA A 172 -1.81 -6.39 15.36
CA ALA A 172 -1.46 -5.59 16.52
C ALA A 172 0.01 -5.76 16.94
N MET A 173 0.57 -6.96 16.83
CA MET A 173 1.98 -7.23 17.13
C MET A 173 2.90 -6.57 16.11
N LEU A 174 2.56 -6.58 14.82
CA LEU A 174 3.29 -5.86 13.79
C LEU A 174 3.26 -4.35 14.03
N THR A 175 2.09 -3.79 14.36
CA THR A 175 1.95 -2.37 14.73
C THR A 175 2.81 -2.02 15.95
N LYS A 176 2.77 -2.84 17.00
CA LYS A 176 3.58 -2.63 18.21
C LYS A 176 5.08 -2.73 17.93
N LEU A 177 5.48 -3.65 17.05
CA LEU A 177 6.87 -3.79 16.62
C LEU A 177 7.34 -2.52 15.90
N ALA A 178 6.55 -1.98 14.97
CA ALA A 178 6.88 -0.74 14.28
C ALA A 178 7.02 0.44 15.26
N LEU A 179 6.11 0.59 16.22
CA LEU A 179 6.21 1.59 17.27
C LEU A 179 7.49 1.42 18.13
N THR A 180 7.82 0.19 18.49
CA THR A 180 9.03 -0.13 19.29
C THR A 180 10.31 0.15 18.51
N LYS A 181 10.26 0.07 17.17
CA LYS A 181 11.35 0.45 16.27
C LYS A 181 11.33 1.94 15.91
N ASN A 182 10.61 2.76 16.66
CA ASN A 182 10.53 4.21 16.49
C ASN A 182 9.96 4.66 15.14
N SER A 183 8.99 3.93 14.58
CA SER A 183 8.18 4.49 13.49
C SER A 183 7.47 5.76 13.98
N SER A 184 7.65 6.85 13.23
CA SER A 184 7.06 8.17 13.52
C SER A 184 5.80 8.44 12.71
N ASP A 185 5.34 7.47 11.92
CA ASP A 185 4.22 7.63 11.00
C ASP A 185 2.96 6.85 11.45
N ASN A 186 1.84 7.07 10.77
CA ASN A 186 0.63 6.29 10.95
C ASN A 186 0.84 4.84 10.48
N ILE A 187 0.51 3.89 11.36
CA ILE A 187 0.72 2.47 11.09
C ILE A 187 -0.63 1.79 10.91
N SER A 188 -0.89 1.30 9.71
CA SER A 188 -2.05 0.46 9.39
C SER A 188 -1.58 -0.91 8.90
N VAL A 189 -2.12 -1.99 9.48
CA VAL A 189 -1.74 -3.36 9.14
C VAL A 189 -2.98 -4.24 9.02
N VAL A 190 -3.07 -4.98 7.92
CA VAL A 190 -4.07 -6.02 7.68
C VAL A 190 -3.34 -7.35 7.50
N VAL A 191 -3.76 -8.37 8.24
CA VAL A 191 -3.27 -9.74 8.11
C VAL A 191 -4.42 -10.65 7.70
N VAL A 192 -4.24 -11.36 6.60
CA VAL A 192 -5.20 -12.34 6.08
C VAL A 192 -4.58 -13.73 6.20
N ASP A 193 -5.24 -14.61 6.94
CA ASP A 193 -4.87 -16.02 6.97
C ASP A 193 -5.28 -16.71 5.67
N LEU A 194 -4.32 -17.38 5.02
CA LEU A 194 -4.53 -18.07 3.75
C LEU A 194 -4.54 -19.59 3.89
N ARG A 195 -4.40 -20.11 5.12
CA ARG A 195 -4.43 -21.55 5.36
C ARG A 195 -5.84 -22.09 5.14
N PRO A 196 -5.99 -23.36 4.73
CA PRO A 196 -7.30 -23.97 4.58
C PRO A 196 -8.07 -23.91 5.90
N ARG A 197 -9.30 -23.37 5.87
CA ARG A 197 -10.22 -23.50 7.00
C ARG A 197 -10.82 -24.90 6.95
N ASN A 198 -10.40 -25.77 7.87
CA ASN A 198 -11.11 -27.01 8.11
C ASN A 198 -12.48 -26.67 8.71
N HIS A 199 -13.50 -26.57 7.88
CA HIS A 199 -14.88 -26.65 8.32
C HIS A 199 -15.16 -28.11 8.68
N LEU A 200 -14.90 -28.47 9.94
CA LEU A 200 -15.51 -29.64 10.57
C LEU A 200 -16.92 -29.27 11.03
#